data_AF-A0A401H5Y8-F1
#
_entry.id   AF-A0A401H5Y8-F1
#
_cell.length_a   1.000
_cell.length_b   1.000
_cell.length_c   1.000
_cell.angle_alpha   90.00
_cell.angle_beta   90.00
_cell.angle_gamma   90.00
#
_symmetry.space_group_name_H-M   'P 1'
#
loop_
_entity.id
_entity.type
_entity.pdbx_description
1 polymer ?
#
loop_
_entity_poly.entity_id
_entity_poly.type
_entity_poly.pdbx_seq_one_letter_code
_entity_poly.pdbx_strand_id
1 'polypeptide(L)'
;MDTHSHNAQVPALRACLDYLLGDVVEILPASVLPELQKVYDEVKTLRKMGPDSVRHPLEWNASVPNLLKWSYYIHVEDAPSDLVEDVISCLKILLQIFDECPDAYIISMGLSPSDRPMNIATIRLFLTYNSQKKLCRYLLLEDVDRPSDAVFYLRSLIDVDSALCRSPSEVPWLENPVLYSMYGAALVSSGTFTVETKTVLEHVLEAADQSRFSKTLDLSWHIIQARLGLALVLTRLGVDSEAQKHIEWAVKFLRRNASLMPAANLRRLLVRVDNPPHPVLVALGGMKWLDEDMRNPRKAENWMQKTCSHCGVHDLQRRLFHCSGCTTSYYCSRECQRAEWKMHKDACRDLQEMKAKIELMRKHDPRGAQRLSDWLKWRNLTPMPLVHALIHALSLKRDPTRGSRHAFAELVEHMPQVKDPRYKFRVIECGVFRLDQAAADFDTRLSELEGNTQSFSMRDMVKDLDSLVERMPGGDVVPMVILRYAVGCGTSINRATANQKLVNELPYDPDWRRLINQDENDPPKPMNFLSGKPDTEFSFEF
;
A
#
# COMPACT_ATOMS: atom_id res chain seq x y z
N MET A 1 -29.43 -6.71 41.26
CA MET A 1 -28.01 -7.08 41.28
C MET A 1 -27.74 -7.83 39.98
N ASP A 2 -27.09 -7.16 39.02
CA ASP A 2 -26.18 -7.78 38.04
C ASP A 2 -25.61 -6.67 37.14
N THR A 3 -24.77 -5.85 37.75
CA THR A 3 -23.97 -4.80 37.10
C THR A 3 -22.58 -5.31 36.69
N HIS A 4 -22.40 -6.63 36.60
CA HIS A 4 -21.09 -7.26 36.36
C HIS A 4 -20.94 -7.96 34.99
N SER A 5 -21.99 -8.13 34.19
CA SER A 5 -21.86 -8.75 32.86
C SER A 5 -21.37 -7.79 31.75
N HIS A 6 -21.58 -6.47 31.90
CA HIS A 6 -21.15 -5.47 30.92
C HIS A 6 -19.63 -5.17 30.93
N ASN A 7 -18.92 -5.51 32.00
CA ASN A 7 -17.48 -5.20 32.14
C ASN A 7 -16.55 -6.20 31.42
N ALA A 8 -17.01 -7.42 31.15
CA ALA A 8 -16.22 -8.45 30.44
C ALA A 8 -16.35 -8.37 28.90
N GLN A 9 -17.36 -7.67 28.38
CA GLN A 9 -17.64 -7.52 26.94
C GLN A 9 -16.67 -6.57 26.22
N VAL A 10 -16.13 -5.59 26.94
CA VAL A 10 -15.40 -4.43 26.36
C VAL A 10 -13.93 -4.74 26.03
N PRO A 11 -13.16 -5.45 26.88
CA PRO A 11 -11.77 -5.80 26.55
C PRO A 11 -11.67 -6.73 25.33
N ALA A 12 -12.61 -7.67 25.19
CA ALA A 12 -12.69 -8.54 24.04
C ALA A 12 -13.00 -7.76 22.75
N LEU A 13 -13.88 -6.75 22.83
CA LEU A 13 -14.28 -5.94 21.69
C LEU A 13 -13.21 -4.93 21.27
N ARG A 14 -12.46 -4.35 22.21
CA ARG A 14 -11.32 -3.48 21.87
C ARG A 14 -10.14 -4.28 21.31
N ALA A 15 -9.91 -5.48 21.82
CA ALA A 15 -9.01 -6.43 21.17
C ALA A 15 -9.50 -6.81 19.77
N CYS A 16 -10.81 -6.89 19.53
CA CYS A 16 -11.39 -7.10 18.20
C CYS A 16 -11.24 -5.87 17.28
N LEU A 17 -11.40 -4.64 17.79
CA LEU A 17 -11.12 -3.42 17.02
C LEU A 17 -9.63 -3.27 16.70
N ASP A 18 -8.75 -3.53 17.68
CA ASP A 18 -7.29 -3.58 17.46
C ASP A 18 -6.92 -4.70 16.45
N TYR A 19 -7.66 -5.81 16.45
CA TYR A 19 -7.56 -6.91 15.47
C TYR A 19 -8.10 -6.51 14.09
N LEU A 20 -9.14 -5.67 14.00
CA LEU A 20 -9.74 -5.13 12.76
C LEU A 20 -9.02 -3.90 12.17
N LEU A 21 -8.21 -3.21 12.98
CA LEU A 21 -7.44 -2.02 12.62
C LEU A 21 -6.02 -2.35 12.14
N GLY A 22 -5.49 -3.50 12.52
CA GLY A 22 -4.26 -4.02 11.95
C GLY A 22 -4.57 -5.19 11.05
N ASP A 23 -5.09 -4.96 9.83
CA ASP A 23 -5.17 -5.82 8.62
C ASP A 23 -5.23 -7.37 8.77
N VAL A 24 -5.56 -7.93 9.93
CA VAL A 24 -5.31 -9.35 10.29
C VAL A 24 -6.62 -10.12 10.50
N VAL A 25 -7.73 -9.60 9.98
CA VAL A 25 -9.00 -10.36 9.88
C VAL A 25 -9.63 -10.29 8.51
N GLU A 26 -8.81 -10.50 7.49
CA GLU A 26 -9.32 -11.05 6.25
C GLU A 26 -8.82 -12.49 6.03
N ILE A 27 -8.17 -13.12 7.03
CA ILE A 27 -7.57 -14.44 6.88
C ILE A 27 -8.35 -15.50 7.67
N LEU A 28 -9.34 -16.09 7.01
CA LEU A 28 -9.34 -17.55 7.02
C LEU A 28 -8.43 -17.99 5.87
N PRO A 29 -7.56 -19.00 6.04
CA PRO A 29 -6.73 -19.46 4.94
C PRO A 29 -7.62 -19.80 3.73
N ALA A 30 -7.16 -19.55 2.51
CA ALA A 30 -7.92 -19.78 1.27
C ALA A 30 -8.52 -21.20 1.18
N SER A 31 -7.95 -22.16 1.92
CA SER A 31 -8.47 -23.51 2.13
C SER A 31 -9.83 -23.60 2.83
N VAL A 32 -10.34 -22.51 3.41
CA VAL A 32 -11.64 -22.44 4.10
C VAL A 32 -12.72 -21.77 3.24
N LEU A 33 -12.33 -21.10 2.15
CA LEU A 33 -13.27 -20.56 1.18
C LEU A 33 -13.91 -21.72 0.39
N PRO A 34 -15.23 -21.65 0.14
CA PRO A 34 -15.87 -22.59 -0.77
C PRO A 34 -15.24 -22.54 -2.18
N GLU A 35 -15.25 -23.68 -2.87
CA GLU A 35 -14.82 -23.76 -4.27
C GLU A 35 -15.60 -22.76 -5.13
N LEU A 36 -14.89 -21.97 -5.94
CA LEU A 36 -15.48 -20.91 -6.74
C LEU A 36 -16.58 -21.42 -7.69
N GLN A 37 -16.46 -22.66 -8.19
CA GLN A 37 -17.50 -23.26 -9.03
C GLN A 37 -18.84 -23.43 -8.28
N LYS A 38 -18.80 -23.81 -6.99
CA LYS A 38 -20.01 -23.91 -6.14
C LYS A 38 -20.62 -22.54 -5.89
N VAL A 39 -19.79 -21.52 -5.74
CA VAL A 39 -20.23 -20.11 -5.62
C VAL A 39 -20.99 -19.69 -6.88
N TYR A 40 -20.45 -19.94 -8.08
CA TYR A 40 -21.14 -19.64 -9.35
C TYR A 40 -22.47 -20.39 -9.52
N ASP A 41 -22.57 -21.63 -9.04
CA ASP A 41 -23.83 -22.37 -9.10
C ASP A 41 -24.88 -21.79 -8.15
N GLU A 42 -24.49 -21.39 -6.94
CA GLU A 42 -25.38 -20.73 -5.99
C GLU A 42 -25.77 -19.31 -6.41
N VAL A 43 -24.96 -18.60 -7.19
CA VAL A 43 -25.33 -17.31 -7.80
C VAL A 43 -26.54 -17.46 -8.72
N LYS A 44 -26.63 -18.55 -9.49
CA LYS A 44 -27.82 -18.83 -10.33
C LYS A 44 -29.06 -19.00 -9.45
N THR A 45 -28.92 -19.66 -8.31
CA THR A 45 -29.99 -19.84 -7.32
C THR A 45 -30.40 -18.50 -6.70
N LEU A 46 -29.45 -17.67 -6.25
CA LEU A 46 -29.70 -16.32 -5.71
C LEU A 46 -30.49 -15.47 -6.71
N ARG A 47 -30.03 -15.38 -7.95
CA ARG A 47 -30.67 -14.58 -9.01
C ARG A 47 -32.08 -15.07 -9.32
N LYS A 48 -32.31 -16.39 -9.32
CA LYS A 48 -33.65 -16.99 -9.49
C LYS A 48 -34.56 -16.70 -8.29
N MET A 49 -34.02 -16.73 -7.08
CA MET A 49 -34.76 -16.43 -5.86
C MET A 49 -35.11 -14.95 -5.73
N GLY A 50 -34.38 -14.06 -6.42
CA GLY A 50 -34.50 -12.61 -6.35
C GLY A 50 -33.83 -12.09 -5.08
N PRO A 51 -32.67 -11.40 -5.15
CA PRO A 51 -31.92 -10.99 -3.97
C PRO A 51 -32.67 -10.01 -3.06
N ASP A 52 -33.58 -9.22 -3.63
CA ASP A 52 -34.42 -8.28 -2.88
C ASP A 52 -35.71 -8.92 -2.33
N SER A 53 -35.89 -10.23 -2.51
CA SER A 53 -37.07 -10.93 -1.99
C SER A 53 -37.03 -11.04 -0.48
N VAL A 54 -38.13 -10.64 0.16
CA VAL A 54 -38.34 -10.87 1.60
C VAL A 54 -38.50 -12.38 1.82
N ARG A 55 -37.48 -13.02 2.40
CA ARG A 55 -37.44 -14.45 2.70
C ARG A 55 -36.94 -14.66 4.11
N HIS A 56 -37.33 -15.78 4.71
CA HIS A 56 -36.81 -16.14 6.01
C HIS A 56 -35.30 -16.40 5.93
N PRO A 57 -34.47 -15.85 6.84
CA PRO A 57 -33.02 -16.09 6.92
C PRO A 57 -32.57 -17.55 6.71
N LEU A 58 -33.26 -18.51 7.34
CA LEU A 58 -33.02 -19.95 7.16
C LEU A 58 -33.09 -20.41 5.70
N GLU A 59 -33.99 -19.84 4.90
CA GLU A 59 -34.11 -20.19 3.48
C GLU A 59 -32.87 -19.76 2.69
N TRP A 60 -32.30 -18.60 3.02
CA TRP A 60 -31.08 -18.12 2.38
C TRP A 60 -29.89 -19.04 2.67
N ASN A 61 -29.65 -19.34 3.94
CA ASN A 61 -28.53 -20.23 4.31
C ASN A 61 -28.72 -21.67 3.82
N ALA A 62 -29.96 -22.14 3.67
CA ALA A 62 -30.21 -23.46 3.08
C ALA A 62 -29.99 -23.46 1.55
N SER A 63 -30.28 -22.35 0.88
CA SER A 63 -30.27 -22.28 -0.59
C SER A 63 -28.91 -21.85 -1.17
N VAL A 64 -28.19 -20.98 -0.48
CA VAL A 64 -26.93 -20.38 -0.93
C VAL A 64 -25.85 -20.28 0.18
N PRO A 65 -25.59 -21.37 0.94
CA PRO A 65 -24.65 -21.33 2.07
C PRO A 65 -23.21 -21.00 1.67
N ASN A 66 -22.74 -21.52 0.53
CA ASN A 66 -21.37 -21.32 0.09
C ASN A 66 -21.18 -19.88 -0.38
N LEU A 67 -22.14 -19.31 -1.11
CA LEU A 67 -22.09 -17.93 -1.57
C LEU A 67 -22.16 -16.95 -0.40
N LEU A 68 -23.00 -17.18 0.62
CA LEU A 68 -23.04 -16.33 1.81
C LEU A 68 -21.69 -16.36 2.56
N LYS A 69 -21.16 -17.56 2.80
CA LYS A 69 -19.86 -17.73 3.47
C LYS A 69 -18.73 -17.09 2.66
N TRP A 70 -18.69 -17.35 1.36
CA TRP A 70 -17.68 -16.80 0.45
C TRP A 70 -17.76 -15.26 0.40
N SER A 71 -18.97 -14.71 0.26
CA SER A 71 -19.21 -13.25 0.26
C SER A 71 -18.76 -12.59 1.57
N TYR A 72 -18.90 -13.26 2.71
CA TYR A 72 -18.43 -12.75 4.00
C TYR A 72 -16.90 -12.75 4.10
N TYR A 73 -16.20 -13.78 3.58
CA TYR A 73 -14.76 -13.95 3.79
C TYR A 73 -13.84 -13.46 2.65
N ILE A 74 -14.30 -13.39 1.40
CA ILE A 74 -13.45 -12.99 0.26
C ILE A 74 -12.89 -11.56 0.42
N HIS A 75 -11.62 -11.27 0.12
CA HIS A 75 -11.17 -9.88 0.13
C HIS A 75 -11.92 -9.06 -0.94
N VAL A 76 -12.14 -7.77 -0.69
CA VAL A 76 -12.84 -6.90 -1.66
C VAL A 76 -12.08 -6.86 -2.98
N GLU A 77 -10.76 -6.88 -2.90
CA GLU A 77 -9.81 -6.90 -4.01
C GLU A 77 -9.82 -8.21 -4.81
N ASP A 78 -10.16 -9.33 -4.17
CA ASP A 78 -10.08 -10.67 -4.77
C ASP A 78 -11.41 -11.13 -5.39
N ALA A 79 -12.49 -10.36 -5.20
CA ALA A 79 -13.79 -10.70 -5.76
C ALA A 79 -13.80 -10.47 -7.29
N PRO A 80 -14.19 -11.49 -8.09
CA PRO A 80 -14.38 -11.32 -9.53
C PRO A 80 -15.38 -10.21 -9.83
N SER A 81 -15.07 -9.37 -10.83
CA SER A 81 -15.88 -8.19 -11.18
C SER A 81 -17.33 -8.54 -11.52
N ASP A 82 -17.58 -9.72 -12.09
CA ASP A 82 -18.90 -10.22 -12.47
C ASP A 82 -19.74 -10.75 -11.29
N LEU A 83 -19.12 -10.91 -10.10
CA LEU A 83 -19.78 -11.34 -8.86
C LEU A 83 -20.01 -10.18 -7.87
N VAL A 84 -19.50 -8.98 -8.14
CA VAL A 84 -19.54 -7.85 -7.20
C VAL A 84 -20.97 -7.51 -6.75
N GLU A 85 -21.94 -7.44 -7.66
CA GLU A 85 -23.33 -7.17 -7.29
C GLU A 85 -23.95 -8.29 -6.46
N ASP A 86 -23.65 -9.56 -6.78
CA ASP A 86 -24.15 -10.70 -6.01
C ASP A 86 -23.58 -10.69 -4.58
N VAL A 87 -22.30 -10.33 -4.40
CA VAL A 87 -21.68 -10.16 -3.08
C VAL A 87 -22.35 -9.04 -2.30
N ILE A 88 -22.63 -7.90 -2.94
CA ILE A 88 -23.35 -6.78 -2.32
C ILE A 88 -24.73 -7.22 -1.84
N SER A 89 -25.48 -7.96 -2.65
CA SER A 89 -26.75 -8.55 -2.26
C SER A 89 -26.60 -9.53 -1.09
N CYS A 90 -25.61 -10.42 -1.12
CA CYS A 90 -25.36 -11.37 -0.04
C CYS A 90 -24.98 -10.68 1.27
N LEU A 91 -24.18 -9.62 1.24
CA LEU A 91 -23.85 -8.84 2.44
C LEU A 91 -25.09 -8.16 3.04
N LYS A 92 -25.98 -7.61 2.19
CA LYS A 92 -27.27 -7.07 2.65
C LYS A 92 -28.16 -8.14 3.28
N ILE A 93 -28.23 -9.33 2.68
CA ILE A 93 -28.93 -10.49 3.23
C ILE A 93 -28.33 -10.88 4.59
N LEU A 94 -26.99 -10.99 4.70
CA LEU A 94 -26.32 -11.31 5.97
C LEU A 94 -26.65 -10.29 7.07
N LEU A 95 -26.69 -9.00 6.75
CA LEU A 95 -27.08 -7.97 7.72
C LEU A 95 -28.50 -8.18 8.23
N GLN A 96 -29.45 -8.53 7.35
CA GLN A 96 -30.81 -8.88 7.76
C GLN A 96 -30.83 -10.13 8.65
N ILE A 97 -30.04 -11.15 8.30
CA ILE A 97 -29.91 -12.38 9.09
C ILE A 97 -29.42 -12.05 10.52
N PHE A 98 -28.39 -11.23 10.65
CA PHE A 98 -27.81 -10.90 11.96
C PHE A 98 -28.70 -10.00 12.82
N ASP A 99 -29.58 -9.21 12.20
CA ASP A 99 -30.56 -8.40 12.90
C ASP A 99 -31.75 -9.24 13.39
N GLU A 100 -32.34 -10.04 12.51
CA GLU A 100 -33.65 -10.68 12.75
C GLU A 100 -33.55 -12.07 13.42
N CYS A 101 -32.43 -12.79 13.29
CA CYS A 101 -32.38 -14.19 13.73
C CYS A 101 -32.11 -14.39 15.22
N PRO A 102 -32.61 -15.51 15.79
CA PRO A 102 -32.17 -15.99 17.09
C PRO A 102 -30.67 -16.34 17.11
N ASP A 103 -30.07 -16.12 18.27
CA ASP A 103 -28.66 -16.38 18.56
C ASP A 103 -28.15 -17.77 18.16
N ALA A 104 -28.94 -18.81 18.44
CA ALA A 104 -28.58 -20.20 18.10
C ALA A 104 -28.37 -20.41 16.59
N TYR A 105 -29.11 -19.67 15.76
CA TYR A 105 -28.98 -19.77 14.32
C TYR A 105 -27.70 -19.12 13.80
N ILE A 106 -27.36 -17.93 14.31
CA ILE A 106 -26.12 -17.23 13.96
C ILE A 106 -24.90 -18.12 14.25
N ILE A 107 -24.92 -18.83 15.38
CA ILE A 107 -23.87 -19.81 15.73
C ILE A 107 -23.80 -20.95 14.70
N SER A 108 -24.96 -21.47 14.27
CA SER A 108 -25.03 -22.59 13.32
C SER A 108 -24.51 -22.27 11.92
N MET A 109 -24.44 -20.98 11.53
CA MET A 109 -23.90 -20.56 10.24
C MET A 109 -22.38 -20.77 10.14
N GLY A 110 -21.68 -21.00 11.26
CA GLY A 110 -20.24 -21.27 11.24
C GLY A 110 -19.40 -20.07 10.79
N LEU A 111 -19.92 -18.85 10.95
CA LEU A 111 -19.21 -17.60 10.65
C LEU A 111 -18.38 -17.09 11.85
N SER A 112 -18.09 -17.97 12.82
CA SER A 112 -17.39 -17.56 14.06
C SER A 112 -16.00 -17.01 13.74
N PRO A 113 -15.66 -15.81 14.24
CA PRO A 113 -14.39 -15.15 13.94
C PRO A 113 -13.20 -15.66 14.75
N SER A 114 -13.44 -16.55 15.74
CA SER A 114 -12.40 -17.07 16.60
C SER A 114 -12.78 -18.43 17.17
N ASP A 115 -11.76 -19.26 17.43
CA ASP A 115 -11.86 -20.47 18.26
C ASP A 115 -12.01 -20.13 19.76
N ARG A 116 -11.82 -18.86 20.15
CA ARG A 116 -11.98 -18.42 21.53
C ARG A 116 -13.45 -18.23 21.87
N PRO A 117 -13.87 -18.61 23.09
CA PRO A 117 -15.25 -18.42 23.53
C PRO A 117 -15.56 -16.92 23.65
N MET A 118 -16.43 -16.44 22.77
CA MET A 118 -17.04 -15.11 22.82
C MET A 118 -18.51 -15.23 23.20
N ASN A 119 -19.06 -14.24 23.91
CA ASN A 119 -20.50 -14.19 24.11
C ASN A 119 -21.20 -13.81 22.79
N ILE A 120 -22.44 -14.25 22.64
CA ILE A 120 -23.17 -14.16 21.37
C ILE A 120 -23.50 -12.73 20.93
N ALA A 121 -23.72 -11.81 21.88
CA ALA A 121 -23.92 -10.39 21.57
C ALA A 121 -22.67 -9.77 20.92
N THR A 122 -21.48 -10.12 21.41
CA THR A 122 -20.20 -9.70 20.82
C THR A 122 -19.98 -10.31 19.43
N ILE A 123 -20.35 -11.58 19.23
CA ILE A 123 -20.29 -12.23 17.91
C ILE A 123 -21.20 -11.49 16.91
N ARG A 124 -22.46 -11.24 17.28
CA ARG A 124 -23.44 -10.54 16.42
C ARG A 124 -22.95 -9.14 16.02
N LEU A 125 -22.46 -8.37 17.00
CA LEU A 125 -21.90 -7.04 16.74
C LEU A 125 -20.73 -7.12 15.74
N PHE A 126 -19.82 -8.07 15.93
CA PHE A 126 -18.68 -8.27 15.04
C PHE A 126 -19.08 -8.62 13.61
N LEU A 127 -19.97 -9.61 13.45
CA LEU A 127 -20.47 -10.04 12.13
C LEU A 127 -21.17 -8.90 11.39
N THR A 128 -21.98 -8.12 12.11
CA THR A 128 -22.70 -6.97 11.57
C THR A 128 -21.72 -5.87 11.15
N TYR A 129 -20.80 -5.49 12.03
CA TYR A 129 -19.80 -4.45 11.77
C TYR A 129 -18.95 -4.77 10.54
N ASN A 130 -18.44 -6.01 10.44
CA ASN A 130 -17.63 -6.43 9.31
C ASN A 130 -18.42 -6.44 8.01
N SER A 131 -19.65 -6.96 8.04
CA SER A 131 -20.49 -7.01 6.85
C SER A 131 -20.83 -5.61 6.36
N GLN A 132 -21.15 -4.67 7.26
CA GLN A 132 -21.35 -3.26 6.92
C GLN A 132 -20.07 -2.63 6.35
N LYS A 133 -18.92 -2.77 7.03
CA LYS A 133 -17.64 -2.18 6.59
C LYS A 133 -17.26 -2.69 5.19
N LYS A 134 -17.41 -4.00 4.95
CA LYS A 134 -17.13 -4.62 3.67
C LYS A 134 -18.12 -4.19 2.58
N LEU A 135 -19.41 -4.15 2.91
CA LEU A 135 -20.45 -3.63 2.01
C LEU A 135 -20.14 -2.19 1.59
N CYS A 136 -19.70 -1.33 2.51
CA CYS A 136 -19.31 0.04 2.20
C CYS A 136 -18.11 0.09 1.24
N ARG A 137 -17.10 -0.77 1.43
CA ARG A 137 -15.96 -0.86 0.49
C ARG A 137 -16.43 -1.23 -0.92
N TYR A 138 -17.33 -2.21 -1.06
CA TYR A 138 -17.90 -2.58 -2.36
C TYR A 138 -18.73 -1.46 -2.99
N LEU A 139 -19.62 -0.83 -2.23
CA LEU A 139 -20.44 0.29 -2.71
C LEU A 139 -19.60 1.48 -3.17
N LEU A 140 -18.39 1.62 -2.64
CA LEU A 140 -17.45 2.67 -3.00
C LEU A 140 -16.45 2.27 -4.10
N LEU A 141 -16.53 1.06 -4.68
CA LEU A 141 -15.74 0.68 -5.85
C LEU A 141 -16.05 1.58 -7.05
N GLU A 142 -15.08 1.74 -7.94
CA GLU A 142 -15.20 2.60 -9.13
C GLU A 142 -16.35 2.17 -10.05
N ASP A 143 -16.45 0.87 -10.33
CA ASP A 143 -17.48 0.33 -11.23
C ASP A 143 -18.88 0.30 -10.59
N VAL A 144 -18.96 0.47 -9.26
CA VAL A 144 -20.22 0.42 -8.50
C VAL A 144 -20.76 1.81 -8.20
N ASP A 145 -19.88 2.70 -7.70
CA ASP A 145 -20.13 4.11 -7.39
C ASP A 145 -21.51 4.43 -6.77
N ARG A 146 -21.82 3.79 -5.63
CA ARG A 146 -23.03 4.04 -4.81
C ARG A 146 -22.71 4.70 -3.46
N PRO A 147 -22.10 5.90 -3.43
CA PRO A 147 -21.69 6.54 -2.19
C PRO A 147 -22.85 6.90 -1.26
N SER A 148 -24.03 7.22 -1.81
CA SER A 148 -25.23 7.52 -1.00
C SER A 148 -25.70 6.32 -0.19
N ASP A 149 -25.68 5.12 -0.78
CA ASP A 149 -25.99 3.88 -0.07
C ASP A 149 -24.92 3.59 1.00
N ALA A 150 -23.65 3.84 0.69
CA ALA A 150 -22.55 3.64 1.65
C ALA A 150 -22.69 4.56 2.87
N VAL A 151 -23.10 5.83 2.69
CA VAL A 151 -23.32 6.79 3.78
C VAL A 151 -24.30 6.26 4.83
N PHE A 152 -25.36 5.54 4.42
CA PHE A 152 -26.32 4.95 5.35
C PHE A 152 -25.66 3.96 6.30
N TYR A 153 -24.91 3.00 5.76
CA TYR A 153 -24.22 1.98 6.57
C TYR A 153 -23.03 2.57 7.35
N LEU A 154 -22.29 3.52 6.76
CA LEU A 154 -21.17 4.19 7.43
C LEU A 154 -21.64 4.98 8.65
N ARG A 155 -22.81 5.64 8.60
CA ARG A 155 -23.37 6.33 9.77
C ARG A 155 -23.61 5.35 10.92
N SER A 156 -24.18 4.19 10.64
CA SER A 156 -24.35 3.13 11.65
C SER A 156 -23.01 2.66 12.24
N LEU A 157 -21.97 2.52 11.44
CA LEU A 157 -20.63 2.16 11.92
C LEU A 157 -20.01 3.24 12.82
N ILE A 158 -20.19 4.52 12.47
CA ILE A 158 -19.72 5.67 13.25
C ILE A 158 -20.41 5.74 14.61
N ASP A 159 -21.72 5.45 14.65
CA ASP A 159 -22.49 5.39 15.90
C ASP A 159 -21.97 4.26 16.80
N VAL A 160 -21.66 3.09 16.22
CA VAL A 160 -21.05 1.97 16.94
C VAL A 160 -19.68 2.39 17.48
N ASP A 161 -18.76 2.88 16.65
CA ASP A 161 -17.42 3.30 17.10
C ASP A 161 -17.48 4.35 18.22
N SER A 162 -18.42 5.28 18.12
CA SER A 162 -18.65 6.31 19.15
C SER A 162 -19.15 5.70 20.46
N ALA A 163 -20.08 4.76 20.42
CA ALA A 163 -20.59 4.07 21.60
C ALA A 163 -19.55 3.17 22.30
N LEU A 164 -18.51 2.77 21.58
CA LEU A 164 -17.40 1.96 22.12
C LEU A 164 -16.35 2.78 22.86
N CYS A 165 -16.27 4.09 22.59
CA CYS A 165 -15.42 5.01 23.33
C CYS A 165 -16.11 5.40 24.65
N ARG A 166 -15.57 4.96 25.79
CA ARG A 166 -16.19 5.13 27.12
C ARG A 166 -15.41 6.07 28.03
N SER A 167 -14.14 6.32 27.74
CA SER A 167 -13.34 7.31 28.46
C SER A 167 -13.40 8.67 27.74
N PRO A 168 -13.42 9.80 28.47
CA PRO A 168 -13.22 11.12 27.89
C PRO A 168 -11.89 11.28 27.12
N SER A 169 -10.92 10.39 27.37
CA SER A 169 -9.64 10.33 26.65
C SER A 169 -9.71 9.53 25.34
N GLU A 170 -10.80 8.82 25.08
CA GLU A 170 -10.99 8.02 23.87
C GLU A 170 -11.76 8.83 22.84
N VAL A 171 -11.05 9.18 21.78
CA VAL A 171 -11.59 9.98 20.69
C VAL A 171 -11.82 9.06 19.49
N PRO A 172 -13.07 8.82 19.07
CA PRO A 172 -13.41 7.77 18.10
C PRO A 172 -12.59 7.81 16.80
N TRP A 173 -12.41 8.99 16.21
CA TRP A 173 -11.66 9.14 14.95
C TRP A 173 -10.15 8.95 15.11
N LEU A 174 -9.60 9.15 16.32
CA LEU A 174 -8.19 8.82 16.60
C LEU A 174 -7.98 7.31 16.73
N GLU A 175 -9.02 6.59 17.17
CA GLU A 175 -9.00 5.14 17.30
C GLU A 175 -9.30 4.43 15.98
N ASN A 176 -10.11 5.02 15.08
CA ASN A 176 -10.42 4.43 13.77
C ASN A 176 -10.33 5.44 12.61
N PRO A 177 -9.12 5.93 12.27
CA PRO A 177 -8.94 6.95 11.24
C PRO A 177 -9.48 6.53 9.86
N VAL A 178 -9.37 5.24 9.52
CA VAL A 178 -9.76 4.71 8.21
C VAL A 178 -11.28 4.76 8.03
N LEU A 179 -12.07 4.37 9.05
CA LEU A 179 -13.53 4.43 8.98
C LEU A 179 -14.02 5.87 8.79
N TYR A 180 -13.50 6.81 9.59
CA TYR A 180 -13.90 8.22 9.50
C TYR A 180 -13.51 8.83 8.16
N SER A 181 -12.37 8.43 7.59
CA SER A 181 -11.99 8.87 6.26
C SER A 181 -12.87 8.28 5.16
N MET A 182 -13.30 7.02 5.28
CA MET A 182 -14.25 6.40 4.37
C MET A 182 -15.61 7.12 4.43
N TYR A 183 -16.09 7.45 5.63
CA TYR A 183 -17.32 8.21 5.85
C TYR A 183 -17.25 9.61 5.24
N GLY A 184 -16.19 10.36 5.53
CA GLY A 184 -15.98 11.69 4.94
C GLY A 184 -15.92 11.65 3.41
N ALA A 185 -15.20 10.68 2.84
CA ALA A 185 -15.11 10.51 1.39
C ALA A 185 -16.48 10.16 0.76
N ALA A 186 -17.26 9.30 1.40
CA ALA A 186 -18.60 8.94 0.95
C ALA A 186 -19.56 10.14 0.97
N LEU A 187 -19.55 10.94 2.05
CA LEU A 187 -20.36 12.17 2.15
C LEU A 187 -20.04 13.18 1.03
N VAL A 188 -18.75 13.39 0.74
CA VAL A 188 -18.34 14.29 -0.35
C VAL A 188 -18.80 13.76 -1.70
N SER A 189 -18.63 12.45 -1.92
CA SER A 189 -18.98 11.80 -3.19
C SER A 189 -20.49 11.74 -3.42
N SER A 190 -21.29 11.62 -2.35
CA SER A 190 -22.75 11.70 -2.40
C SER A 190 -23.30 13.13 -2.54
N GLY A 191 -22.43 14.15 -2.60
CA GLY A 191 -22.83 15.55 -2.72
C GLY A 191 -23.32 16.19 -1.41
N THR A 192 -23.04 15.59 -0.26
CA THR A 192 -23.47 16.08 1.06
C THR A 192 -22.47 17.11 1.59
N PHE A 193 -22.71 18.39 1.33
CA PHE A 193 -21.83 19.51 1.74
C PHE A 193 -22.37 20.23 2.97
N THR A 194 -22.21 19.63 4.15
CA THR A 194 -22.69 20.18 5.42
C THR A 194 -21.54 20.53 6.35
N VAL A 195 -21.85 21.22 7.46
CA VAL A 195 -20.90 21.45 8.56
C VAL A 195 -20.45 20.10 9.16
N GLU A 196 -21.33 19.10 9.23
CA GLU A 196 -20.98 17.73 9.65
C GLU A 196 -19.90 17.14 8.73
N THR A 197 -20.08 17.23 7.41
CA THR A 197 -19.06 16.76 6.45
C THR A 197 -17.72 17.46 6.67
N LYS A 198 -17.73 18.78 6.88
CA LYS A 198 -16.52 19.55 7.20
C LYS A 198 -15.83 18.95 8.43
N THR A 199 -16.56 18.81 9.55
CA THR A 199 -16.02 18.31 10.82
C THR A 199 -15.45 16.91 10.69
N VAL A 200 -16.12 16.00 9.99
CA VAL A 200 -15.60 14.64 9.75
C VAL A 200 -14.26 14.68 9.01
N LEU A 201 -14.11 15.53 7.99
CA LEU A 201 -12.85 15.64 7.25
C LEU A 201 -11.73 16.29 8.08
N GLU A 202 -12.06 17.21 9.00
CA GLU A 202 -11.11 17.77 9.96
C GLU A 202 -10.62 16.70 10.95
N HIS A 203 -11.53 15.85 11.45
CA HIS A 203 -11.20 14.71 12.30
C HIS A 203 -10.21 13.74 11.61
N VAL A 204 -10.34 13.51 10.30
CA VAL A 204 -9.38 12.69 9.55
C VAL A 204 -7.97 13.31 9.57
N LEU A 205 -7.88 14.63 9.40
CA LEU A 205 -6.59 15.33 9.44
C LEU A 205 -6.00 15.34 10.85
N GLU A 206 -6.84 15.46 11.87
CA GLU A 206 -6.41 15.33 13.27
C GLU A 206 -5.89 13.93 13.56
N ALA A 207 -6.59 12.90 13.12
CA ALA A 207 -6.20 11.51 13.31
C ALA A 207 -4.89 11.16 12.60
N ALA A 208 -4.64 11.75 11.42
CA ALA A 208 -3.37 11.59 10.73
C ALA A 208 -2.16 12.07 11.57
N ASP A 209 -2.35 13.06 12.44
CA ASP A 209 -1.30 13.59 13.30
C ASP A 209 -1.25 12.87 14.66
N GLN A 210 -2.41 12.73 15.30
CA GLN A 210 -2.53 12.37 16.71
C GLN A 210 -2.89 10.91 16.98
N SER A 211 -3.39 10.15 15.99
CA SER A 211 -3.78 8.75 16.20
C SER A 211 -2.60 7.93 16.72
N ARG A 212 -2.86 6.98 17.64
CA ARG A 212 -1.86 5.98 18.04
C ARG A 212 -1.39 5.12 16.87
N PHE A 213 -2.20 4.99 15.82
CA PHE A 213 -1.89 4.26 14.60
C PHE A 213 -1.16 5.11 13.54
N SER A 214 -0.98 6.41 13.77
CA SER A 214 -0.24 7.32 12.87
C SER A 214 1.26 6.98 12.71
N LYS A 215 1.75 5.92 13.36
CA LYS A 215 3.12 5.40 13.16
C LYS A 215 3.15 4.12 12.35
N THR A 216 2.02 3.42 12.23
CA THR A 216 1.94 2.08 11.66
C THR A 216 1.05 2.02 10.42
N LEU A 217 0.03 2.87 10.34
CA LEU A 217 -0.84 3.00 9.18
C LEU A 217 -0.36 4.13 8.24
N ASP A 218 -0.35 3.86 6.94
CA ASP A 218 -0.20 4.89 5.92
C ASP A 218 -1.53 5.63 5.70
N LEU A 219 -1.62 6.84 6.22
CA LEU A 219 -2.78 7.71 6.06
C LEU A 219 -2.60 8.74 4.94
N SER A 220 -1.56 8.61 4.09
CA SER A 220 -1.27 9.57 3.03
C SER A 220 -2.45 9.79 2.08
N TRP A 221 -3.09 8.70 1.63
CA TRP A 221 -4.28 8.78 0.78
C TRP A 221 -5.46 9.47 1.48
N HIS A 222 -5.71 9.11 2.74
CA HIS A 222 -6.77 9.68 3.58
C HIS A 222 -6.57 11.19 3.81
N ILE A 223 -5.32 11.65 4.02
CA ILE A 223 -4.97 13.08 4.12
C ILE A 223 -5.30 13.81 2.81
N ILE A 224 -4.93 13.23 1.66
CA ILE A 224 -5.19 13.84 0.35
C ILE A 224 -6.70 13.95 0.12
N GLN A 225 -7.45 12.87 0.36
CA GLN A 225 -8.92 12.87 0.24
C GLN A 225 -9.56 13.91 1.16
N ALA A 226 -9.13 13.98 2.43
CA ALA A 226 -9.65 14.95 3.39
C ALA A 226 -9.36 16.40 2.96
N ARG A 227 -8.15 16.70 2.47
CA ARG A 227 -7.80 18.04 1.98
C ARG A 227 -8.58 18.44 0.73
N LEU A 228 -8.76 17.52 -0.22
CA LEU A 228 -9.57 17.76 -1.42
C LEU A 228 -11.05 17.95 -1.06
N GLY A 229 -11.58 17.08 -0.20
CA GLY A 229 -12.94 17.17 0.34
C GLY A 229 -13.19 18.50 1.05
N LEU A 230 -12.27 18.94 1.93
CA LEU A 230 -12.40 20.22 2.64
C LEU A 230 -12.37 21.40 1.69
N ALA A 231 -11.48 21.40 0.69
CA ALA A 231 -11.48 22.45 -0.33
C ALA A 231 -12.85 22.57 -1.00
N LEU A 232 -13.49 21.46 -1.33
CA LEU A 232 -14.81 21.46 -1.96
C LEU A 232 -15.95 21.84 -0.98
N VAL A 233 -16.02 21.18 0.18
CA VAL A 233 -17.07 21.40 1.18
C VAL A 233 -17.07 22.85 1.67
N LEU A 234 -15.90 23.39 2.02
CA LEU A 234 -15.78 24.78 2.49
C LEU A 234 -16.18 25.79 1.41
N THR A 235 -15.80 25.55 0.15
CA THR A 235 -16.24 26.39 -0.98
C THR A 235 -17.77 26.36 -1.11
N ARG A 236 -18.39 25.18 -0.98
CA ARG A 236 -19.86 25.05 -1.04
C ARG A 236 -20.58 25.68 0.15
N LEU A 237 -19.95 25.73 1.31
CA LEU A 237 -20.44 26.41 2.51
C LEU A 237 -20.19 27.93 2.50
N GLY A 238 -19.46 28.47 1.50
CA GLY A 238 -19.12 29.89 1.40
C GLY A 238 -18.04 30.35 2.40
N VAL A 239 -17.20 29.43 2.88
CA VAL A 239 -16.09 29.72 3.81
C VAL A 239 -14.78 29.88 3.05
N ASP A 240 -14.73 30.89 2.17
CA ASP A 240 -13.70 31.02 1.13
C ASP A 240 -12.26 31.10 1.67
N SER A 241 -12.06 31.80 2.79
CA SER A 241 -10.71 31.98 3.37
C SER A 241 -10.10 30.67 3.88
N GLU A 242 -10.93 29.76 4.37
CA GLU A 242 -10.51 28.44 4.83
C GLU A 242 -10.36 27.49 3.64
N ALA A 243 -11.33 27.50 2.72
CA ALA A 243 -11.27 26.74 1.48
C ALA A 243 -9.98 26.99 0.71
N GLN A 244 -9.57 28.26 0.60
CA GLN A 244 -8.37 28.68 -0.11
C GLN A 244 -7.09 28.03 0.43
N LYS A 245 -6.97 27.84 1.76
CA LYS A 245 -5.81 27.15 2.37
C LYS A 245 -5.69 25.70 1.88
N HIS A 246 -6.82 25.00 1.79
CA HIS A 246 -6.87 23.63 1.30
C HIS A 246 -6.63 23.56 -0.21
N ILE A 247 -7.16 24.51 -0.98
CA ILE A 247 -6.93 24.62 -2.42
C ILE A 247 -5.45 24.82 -2.73
N GLU A 248 -4.80 25.80 -2.10
CA GLU A 248 -3.38 26.09 -2.32
C GLU A 248 -2.48 24.91 -1.96
N TRP A 249 -2.77 24.26 -0.83
CA TRP A 249 -2.08 23.06 -0.42
C TRP A 249 -2.21 21.95 -1.48
N ALA A 250 -3.44 21.67 -1.91
CA ALA A 250 -3.72 20.60 -2.86
C ALA A 250 -3.13 20.87 -4.24
N VAL A 251 -3.21 22.10 -4.74
CA VAL A 251 -2.59 22.53 -6.01
C VAL A 251 -1.08 22.34 -5.96
N LYS A 252 -0.43 22.81 -4.88
CA LYS A 252 1.01 22.67 -4.69
C LYS A 252 1.43 21.21 -4.61
N PHE A 253 0.64 20.38 -3.92
CA PHE A 253 0.86 18.95 -3.80
C PHE A 253 0.71 18.25 -5.17
N LEU A 254 -0.43 18.40 -5.83
CA LEU A 254 -0.75 17.71 -7.08
C LEU A 254 0.21 18.09 -8.23
N ARG A 255 0.60 19.37 -8.36
CA ARG A 255 1.59 19.77 -9.38
C ARG A 255 2.94 19.06 -9.26
N ARG A 256 3.28 18.58 -8.06
CA ARG A 256 4.52 17.86 -7.78
C ARG A 256 4.34 16.35 -7.78
N ASN A 257 3.18 15.86 -7.36
CA ASN A 257 2.99 14.47 -6.94
C ASN A 257 1.83 13.76 -7.64
N ALA A 258 1.13 14.38 -8.61
CA ALA A 258 -0.09 13.80 -9.20
C ALA A 258 0.10 12.41 -9.81
N SER A 259 1.26 12.11 -10.39
CA SER A 259 1.55 10.80 -11.00
C SER A 259 1.72 9.66 -9.98
N LEU A 260 1.64 9.94 -8.68
CA LEU A 260 1.71 8.93 -7.61
C LEU A 260 0.36 8.32 -7.29
N MET A 261 -0.71 8.89 -7.82
CA MET A 261 -2.07 8.39 -7.63
C MET A 261 -2.55 7.80 -8.95
N PRO A 262 -3.31 6.69 -8.92
CA PRO A 262 -3.99 6.21 -10.10
C PRO A 262 -4.82 7.33 -10.73
N ALA A 263 -4.70 7.51 -12.05
CA ALA A 263 -5.38 8.59 -12.74
C ALA A 263 -6.91 8.51 -12.56
N ALA A 264 -7.46 7.30 -12.48
CA ALA A 264 -8.85 7.02 -12.16
C ALA A 264 -9.26 7.61 -10.80
N ASN A 265 -8.48 7.36 -9.75
CA ASN A 265 -8.75 7.88 -8.41
C ASN A 265 -8.78 9.41 -8.36
N LEU A 266 -7.83 10.08 -9.03
CA LEU A 266 -7.81 11.54 -9.10
C LEU A 266 -8.97 12.10 -9.94
N ARG A 267 -9.30 11.43 -11.06
CA ARG A 267 -10.48 11.77 -11.86
C ARG A 267 -11.73 11.74 -11.02
N ARG A 268 -11.95 10.67 -10.26
CA ARG A 268 -13.12 10.55 -9.38
C ARG A 268 -13.24 11.67 -8.34
N LEU A 269 -12.11 12.08 -7.74
CA LEU A 269 -12.13 13.13 -6.72
C LEU A 269 -12.32 14.54 -7.30
N LEU A 270 -11.79 14.80 -8.50
CA LEU A 270 -11.70 16.15 -9.07
C LEU A 270 -12.73 16.44 -10.16
N VAL A 271 -13.12 15.42 -10.93
CA VAL A 271 -14.07 15.52 -12.03
C VAL A 271 -15.45 15.20 -11.50
N ARG A 272 -16.41 16.10 -11.75
CA ARG A 272 -17.77 15.96 -11.27
C ARG A 272 -18.72 16.18 -12.45
N VAL A 273 -19.38 15.11 -12.91
CA VAL A 273 -20.20 15.12 -14.13
C VAL A 273 -21.44 16.00 -13.95
N ASP A 274 -22.14 15.86 -12.81
CA ASP A 274 -23.40 16.56 -12.53
C ASP A 274 -23.27 17.73 -11.56
N ASN A 275 -22.05 18.23 -11.33
CA ASN A 275 -21.79 19.25 -10.32
C ASN A 275 -20.77 20.29 -10.81
N PRO A 276 -20.72 21.48 -10.18
CA PRO A 276 -19.67 22.45 -10.44
C PRO A 276 -18.27 21.81 -10.35
N PRO A 277 -17.33 22.23 -11.22
CA PRO A 277 -15.97 21.73 -11.21
C PRO A 277 -15.34 21.85 -9.81
N HIS A 278 -14.56 20.84 -9.42
CA HIS A 278 -13.87 20.88 -8.13
C HIS A 278 -12.94 22.10 -8.07
N PRO A 279 -12.93 22.91 -6.99
CA PRO A 279 -12.16 24.17 -6.94
C PRO A 279 -10.65 23.95 -7.16
N VAL A 280 -10.11 22.83 -6.66
CA VAL A 280 -8.73 22.42 -6.94
C VAL A 280 -8.48 22.15 -8.42
N LEU A 281 -9.42 21.50 -9.14
CA LEU A 281 -9.29 21.26 -10.57
C LEU A 281 -9.29 22.57 -11.36
N VAL A 282 -10.16 23.51 -10.98
CA VAL A 282 -10.18 24.86 -11.56
C VAL A 282 -8.83 25.54 -11.36
N ALA A 283 -8.30 25.54 -10.13
CA ALA A 283 -7.01 26.15 -9.81
C ALA A 283 -5.79 25.46 -10.48
N LEU A 284 -5.93 24.20 -10.88
CA LEU A 284 -4.93 23.46 -11.64
C LEU A 284 -4.94 23.78 -13.14
N GLY A 285 -6.00 24.42 -13.66
CA GLY A 285 -6.16 24.72 -15.08
C GLY A 285 -7.23 23.86 -15.78
N GLY A 286 -8.12 23.22 -15.03
CA GLY A 286 -9.24 22.43 -15.55
C GLY A 286 -8.84 21.06 -16.10
N MET A 287 -9.71 20.48 -16.92
CA MET A 287 -9.52 19.15 -17.53
C MET A 287 -8.20 19.03 -18.30
N LYS A 288 -7.73 20.13 -18.90
CA LYS A 288 -6.45 20.17 -19.62
C LYS A 288 -5.27 19.69 -18.76
N TRP A 289 -5.20 20.14 -17.50
CA TRP A 289 -4.14 19.70 -16.59
C TRP A 289 -4.19 18.19 -16.32
N LEU A 290 -5.40 17.67 -16.17
CA LEU A 290 -5.64 16.28 -15.84
C LEU A 290 -5.40 15.34 -17.05
N ASP A 291 -5.66 15.82 -18.26
CA ASP A 291 -5.42 15.06 -19.49
C ASP A 291 -3.96 15.12 -19.97
N GLU A 292 -3.28 16.26 -19.81
CA GLU A 292 -1.94 16.51 -20.38
C GLU A 292 -0.80 16.45 -19.35
N ASP A 293 -0.96 17.06 -18.17
CA ASP A 293 0.14 17.31 -17.22
C ASP A 293 0.31 16.16 -16.20
N MET A 294 -0.77 15.41 -15.93
CA MET A 294 -0.72 14.18 -15.11
C MET A 294 0.11 13.05 -15.75
N ARG A 295 0.27 13.07 -17.08
CA ARG A 295 1.02 12.04 -17.81
C ARG A 295 2.54 12.18 -17.69
N ASN A 296 3.05 13.14 -16.92
CA ASN A 296 4.49 13.31 -16.73
C ASN A 296 5.00 12.38 -15.61
N PRO A 297 5.57 11.20 -15.94
CA PRO A 297 6.01 10.21 -14.94
C PRO A 297 7.26 10.71 -14.20
N ARG A 298 7.89 11.79 -14.69
CA ARG A 298 9.13 12.32 -14.14
C ARG A 298 8.98 13.05 -12.80
N LYS A 299 7.76 13.47 -12.45
CA LYS A 299 7.50 14.23 -11.20
C LYS A 299 7.11 13.33 -10.02
N ALA A 300 6.45 12.19 -10.27
CA ALA A 300 5.91 11.28 -9.25
C ALA A 300 6.97 10.73 -8.29
N GLU A 301 8.00 10.08 -8.84
CA GLU A 301 8.76 9.07 -8.10
C GLU A 301 9.68 9.62 -6.99
N ASN A 302 9.89 10.93 -6.96
CA ASN A 302 10.75 11.58 -5.94
C ASN A 302 10.09 11.64 -4.55
N TRP A 303 8.80 11.35 -4.41
CA TRP A 303 8.07 11.54 -3.16
C TRP A 303 7.82 10.24 -2.39
N MET A 304 7.53 9.11 -3.06
CA MET A 304 7.38 7.77 -2.43
C MET A 304 8.64 7.29 -1.67
N GLN A 305 9.77 7.99 -1.79
CA GLN A 305 11.04 7.65 -1.16
C GLN A 305 11.28 8.34 0.19
N LYS A 306 10.38 9.22 0.65
CA LYS A 306 10.54 9.93 1.93
C LYS A 306 9.65 9.32 3.01
N THR A 307 10.02 8.13 3.41
CA THR A 307 9.45 7.44 4.57
C THR A 307 10.46 7.38 5.71
N CYS A 308 9.96 7.30 6.94
CA CYS A 308 10.81 7.05 8.09
C CYS A 308 11.47 5.67 7.96
N SER A 309 12.80 5.61 7.99
CA SER A 309 13.57 4.37 7.86
C SER A 309 13.33 3.36 8.99
N HIS A 310 12.69 3.78 10.10
CA HIS A 310 12.32 2.87 11.18
C HIS A 310 10.85 2.43 11.14
N CYS A 311 9.91 3.37 11.06
CA CYS A 311 8.48 3.06 11.19
C CYS A 311 7.69 3.21 9.88
N GLY A 312 8.33 3.57 8.76
CA GLY A 312 7.68 3.68 7.45
C GLY A 312 6.79 4.90 7.24
N VAL A 313 6.52 5.72 8.26
CA VAL A 313 5.62 6.89 8.11
C VAL A 313 6.08 7.86 7.03
N HIS A 314 5.15 8.30 6.19
CA HIS A 314 5.43 9.19 5.07
C HIS A 314 5.58 10.66 5.51
N ASP A 315 6.38 11.43 4.77
CA ASP A 315 6.53 12.87 5.00
C ASP A 315 5.25 13.72 4.85
N LEU A 316 4.17 13.18 4.25
CA LEU A 316 2.84 13.81 4.23
C LEU A 316 2.17 13.79 5.59
N GLN A 317 2.38 12.69 6.31
CA GLN A 317 1.77 12.44 7.61
C GLN A 317 2.61 13.08 8.72
N ARG A 318 3.95 13.00 8.62
CA ARG A 318 4.85 13.62 9.59
C ARG A 318 6.08 14.21 8.95
N ARG A 319 6.47 15.41 9.39
CA ARG A 319 7.72 16.01 8.93
C ARG A 319 8.89 15.10 9.25
N LEU A 320 9.64 14.71 8.22
CA LEU A 320 10.86 13.93 8.37
C LEU A 320 12.09 14.82 8.40
N PHE A 321 13.10 14.39 9.13
CA PHE A 321 14.45 14.95 9.09
C PHE A 321 15.45 13.88 8.65
N HIS A 322 16.51 14.29 7.98
CA HIS A 322 17.54 13.36 7.52
C HIS A 322 18.61 13.16 8.59
N CYS A 323 19.28 12.01 8.55
CA CYS A 323 20.50 11.79 9.33
C CYS A 323 21.56 12.85 8.98
N SER A 324 22.09 13.58 9.96
CA SER A 324 23.08 14.65 9.72
C SER A 324 24.41 14.14 9.16
N GLY A 325 24.75 12.86 9.38
CA GLY A 325 25.96 12.25 8.82
C GLY A 325 25.80 11.87 7.34
N CYS A 326 24.98 10.86 7.06
CA CYS A 326 24.82 10.33 5.71
C CYS A 326 23.85 11.13 4.82
N THR A 327 22.92 11.90 5.40
CA THR A 327 21.85 12.66 4.72
C THR A 327 20.96 11.85 3.77
N THR A 328 20.96 10.52 3.86
CA THR A 328 20.19 9.63 2.99
C THR A 328 18.99 9.01 3.70
N SER A 329 19.14 8.61 4.97
CA SER A 329 18.04 8.07 5.77
C SER A 329 17.21 9.18 6.40
N TYR A 330 15.89 8.97 6.46
CA TYR A 330 14.92 9.91 7.01
C TYR A 330 14.26 9.35 8.27
N TYR A 331 13.92 10.23 9.21
CA TYR A 331 13.31 9.88 10.48
C TYR A 331 12.22 10.87 10.84
N CYS A 332 11.12 10.37 11.41
CA CYS A 332 10.09 11.24 11.97
C CYS A 332 10.39 11.69 13.41
N SER A 333 11.31 11.02 14.11
CA SER A 333 11.66 11.33 15.51
C SER A 333 13.05 10.82 15.90
N ARG A 334 13.62 11.36 16.99
CA ARG A 334 14.93 10.90 17.50
C ARG A 334 14.88 9.47 18.02
N GLU A 335 13.73 9.04 18.51
CA GLU A 335 13.47 7.68 18.98
C GLU A 335 13.57 6.71 17.80
N CYS A 336 12.94 7.04 16.66
CA CYS A 336 13.05 6.25 15.44
C CYS A 336 14.48 6.16 14.93
N GLN A 337 15.22 7.26 14.97
CA GLN A 337 16.65 7.26 14.60
C GLN A 337 17.49 6.35 15.50
N ARG A 338 17.28 6.41 16.83
CA ARG A 338 18.00 5.56 17.79
C ARG A 338 17.65 4.08 17.64
N ALA A 339 16.39 3.77 17.35
CA ALA A 339 15.93 2.41 17.15
C ALA A 339 16.52 1.79 15.87
N GLU A 340 16.66 2.55 14.79
CA GLU A 340 17.32 2.07 13.56
C GLU A 340 18.86 2.08 13.65
N TRP A 341 19.46 2.84 14.59
CA TRP A 341 20.89 3.13 14.62
C TRP A 341 21.78 1.89 14.54
N LYS A 342 21.41 0.79 15.22
CA LYS A 342 22.20 -0.45 15.21
C LYS A 342 22.42 -0.99 13.79
N MET A 343 21.44 -0.85 12.90
CA MET A 343 21.54 -1.25 11.50
C MET A 343 22.09 -0.13 10.61
N HIS A 344 21.69 1.10 10.88
CA HIS A 344 22.08 2.24 10.06
C HIS A 344 23.57 2.62 10.22
N LYS A 345 24.17 2.37 11.38
CA LYS A 345 25.50 2.89 11.75
C LYS A 345 26.58 2.60 10.71
N ASP A 346 26.72 1.36 10.27
CA ASP A 346 27.77 0.97 9.33
C ASP A 346 27.51 1.58 7.95
N ALA A 347 26.28 1.45 7.43
CA ALA A 347 25.88 2.12 6.19
C ALA A 347 26.07 3.65 6.24
N CYS A 348 25.86 4.27 7.40
CA CYS A 348 26.06 5.69 7.62
C CYS A 348 27.54 6.09 7.56
N ARG A 349 28.43 5.28 8.15
CA ARG A 349 29.88 5.48 8.09
C ARG A 349 30.38 5.35 6.65
N ASP A 350 29.98 4.28 5.96
CA ASP A 350 30.42 4.01 4.59
C ASP A 350 29.98 5.16 3.64
N LEU A 351 28.75 5.65 3.80
CA LEU A 351 28.28 6.80 3.02
C LEU A 351 29.03 8.10 3.34
N GLN A 352 29.44 8.32 4.59
CA GLN A 352 30.27 9.47 4.95
C GLN A 352 31.67 9.39 4.34
N GLU A 353 32.30 8.22 4.41
CA GLU A 353 33.61 7.97 3.81
C GLU A 353 33.57 8.15 2.29
N MET A 354 32.55 7.61 1.62
CA MET A 354 32.36 7.81 0.18
C MET A 354 32.17 9.29 -0.17
N LYS A 355 31.41 10.07 0.61
CA LYS A 355 31.27 11.52 0.40
C LYS A 355 32.59 12.26 0.57
N ALA A 356 33.36 11.94 1.61
CA ALA A 356 34.68 12.54 1.84
C ALA A 356 35.64 12.21 0.68
N LYS A 357 35.62 10.96 0.20
CA LYS A 357 36.37 10.54 -0.99
C LYS A 357 35.98 11.36 -2.22
N ILE A 358 34.68 11.53 -2.48
CA ILE A 358 34.17 12.34 -3.61
C ILE A 358 34.67 13.78 -3.53
N GLU A 359 34.65 14.40 -2.35
CA GLU A 359 35.12 15.77 -2.17
C GLU A 359 36.62 15.91 -2.43
N LEU A 360 37.42 14.94 -1.96
CA LEU A 360 38.85 14.89 -2.23
C LEU A 360 39.14 14.70 -3.73
N MET A 361 38.42 13.78 -4.37
CA MET A 361 38.56 13.50 -5.81
C MET A 361 38.17 14.69 -6.67
N ARG A 362 37.22 15.55 -6.24
CA ARG A 362 36.78 16.71 -7.02
C ARG A 362 37.94 17.64 -7.42
N LYS A 363 39.04 17.66 -6.67
CA LYS A 363 40.23 18.47 -6.97
C LYS A 363 41.14 17.86 -8.05
N HIS A 364 41.22 16.54 -8.14
CA HIS A 364 42.21 15.84 -8.98
C HIS A 364 41.57 15.05 -10.13
N ASP A 365 40.35 14.57 -9.95
CA ASP A 365 39.53 13.90 -10.96
C ASP A 365 38.05 14.35 -10.83
N PRO A 366 37.70 15.52 -11.38
CA PRO A 366 36.32 16.01 -11.35
C PRO A 366 35.33 15.06 -12.04
N ARG A 367 35.76 14.31 -13.05
CA ARG A 367 34.89 13.38 -13.80
C ARG A 367 34.59 12.14 -12.97
N GLY A 368 35.60 11.54 -12.33
CA GLY A 368 35.41 10.43 -11.38
C GLY A 368 34.60 10.84 -10.15
N ALA A 369 34.84 12.05 -9.62
CA ALA A 369 34.03 12.60 -8.52
C ALA A 369 32.55 12.76 -8.90
N GLN A 370 32.27 13.29 -10.10
CA GLN A 370 30.90 13.40 -10.61
C GLN A 370 30.25 12.02 -10.78
N ARG A 371 30.97 11.06 -11.38
CA ARG A 371 30.52 9.69 -11.57
C ARG A 371 30.12 9.01 -10.26
N LEU A 372 30.98 9.09 -9.24
CA LEU A 372 30.69 8.52 -7.92
C LEU A 372 29.57 9.27 -7.19
N SER A 373 29.45 10.59 -7.36
CA SER A 373 28.33 11.36 -6.82
C SER A 373 27.00 10.96 -7.45
N ASP A 374 26.98 10.76 -8.77
CA ASP A 374 25.81 10.26 -9.49
C ASP A 374 25.49 8.83 -9.05
N TRP A 375 26.50 7.96 -8.88
CA TRP A 375 26.33 6.58 -8.43
C TRP A 375 25.62 6.48 -7.09
N LEU A 376 26.08 7.25 -6.09
CA LEU A 376 25.48 7.28 -4.75
C LEU A 376 24.01 7.71 -4.77
N LYS A 377 23.64 8.62 -5.67
CA LYS A 377 22.25 9.07 -5.81
C LYS A 377 21.43 8.02 -6.53
N TRP A 378 21.87 7.62 -7.72
CA TRP A 378 21.14 6.71 -8.61
C TRP A 378 20.89 5.35 -7.95
N ARG A 379 21.90 4.74 -7.32
CA ARG A 379 21.75 3.41 -6.71
C ARG A 379 20.72 3.34 -5.59
N ASN A 380 20.33 4.46 -5.00
CA ASN A 380 19.32 4.48 -3.94
C ASN A 380 17.92 4.82 -4.48
N LEU A 381 17.78 5.06 -5.79
CA LEU A 381 16.49 5.25 -6.44
C LEU A 381 15.94 3.90 -6.86
N THR A 382 14.69 3.63 -6.48
CA THR A 382 13.93 2.48 -6.97
C THR A 382 12.65 3.01 -7.62
N PRO A 383 12.70 3.43 -8.89
CA PRO A 383 11.53 3.95 -9.61
C PRO A 383 10.49 2.84 -9.84
N MET A 384 9.22 3.19 -10.02
CA MET A 384 8.13 2.21 -10.15
C MET A 384 8.29 1.29 -11.38
N PRO A 385 8.74 1.77 -12.56
CA PRO A 385 9.08 0.90 -13.69
C PRO A 385 10.11 -0.17 -13.33
N LEU A 386 11.11 0.16 -12.49
CA LEU A 386 12.06 -0.84 -12.00
C LEU A 386 11.38 -1.83 -11.06
N VAL A 387 10.50 -1.38 -10.16
CA VAL A 387 9.71 -2.29 -9.30
C VAL A 387 8.90 -3.27 -10.15
N HIS A 388 8.21 -2.82 -11.19
CA HIS A 388 7.45 -3.68 -12.10
C HIS A 388 8.38 -4.67 -12.84
N ALA A 389 9.50 -4.19 -13.39
CA ALA A 389 10.51 -5.03 -14.03
C ALA A 389 11.01 -6.14 -13.08
N LEU A 390 11.28 -5.82 -11.82
CA LEU A 390 11.72 -6.79 -10.81
C LEU A 390 10.63 -7.81 -10.48
N ILE A 391 9.37 -7.40 -10.35
CA ILE A 391 8.23 -8.30 -10.13
C ILE A 391 8.13 -9.34 -11.26
N HIS A 392 8.30 -8.90 -12.52
CA HIS A 392 8.28 -9.77 -13.69
C HIS A 392 9.51 -10.68 -13.75
N ALA A 393 10.71 -10.12 -13.66
CA ALA A 393 11.97 -10.85 -13.76
C ALA A 393 12.06 -11.96 -12.71
N LEU A 394 11.72 -11.66 -11.45
CA LEU A 394 11.72 -12.63 -10.36
C LEU A 394 10.49 -13.54 -10.38
N SER A 395 9.52 -13.31 -11.28
CA SER A 395 8.24 -14.02 -11.36
C SER A 395 7.49 -14.10 -10.03
N LEU A 396 7.46 -13.00 -9.28
CA LEU A 396 6.95 -12.98 -7.89
C LEU A 396 5.47 -13.32 -7.79
N LYS A 397 4.68 -13.03 -8.84
CA LYS A 397 3.27 -13.42 -8.91
C LYS A 397 3.07 -14.94 -8.88
N ARG A 398 4.03 -15.70 -9.42
CA ARG A 398 4.01 -17.16 -9.42
C ARG A 398 4.62 -17.74 -8.16
N ASP A 399 5.74 -17.18 -7.71
CA ASP A 399 6.44 -17.61 -6.49
C ASP A 399 7.04 -16.39 -5.77
N PRO A 400 6.34 -15.83 -4.76
CA PRO A 400 6.84 -14.71 -3.97
C PRO A 400 8.15 -15.01 -3.24
N THR A 401 8.45 -16.28 -2.94
CA THR A 401 9.67 -16.67 -2.22
C THR A 401 10.93 -16.41 -3.04
N ARG A 402 10.81 -16.28 -4.37
CA ARG A 402 11.93 -15.89 -5.24
C ARG A 402 12.52 -14.54 -4.86
N GLY A 403 11.72 -13.64 -4.29
CA GLY A 403 12.18 -12.34 -3.79
C GLY A 403 13.31 -12.40 -2.76
N SER A 404 13.36 -13.48 -1.96
CA SER A 404 14.41 -13.72 -0.96
C SER A 404 15.47 -14.75 -1.38
N ARG A 405 15.18 -15.56 -2.40
CA ARG A 405 16.07 -16.66 -2.86
C ARG A 405 16.90 -16.29 -4.09
N HIS A 406 16.46 -15.29 -4.83
CA HIS A 406 17.09 -14.84 -6.07
C HIS A 406 17.53 -13.38 -5.95
N ALA A 407 18.54 -13.03 -6.74
CA ALA A 407 18.93 -11.67 -6.98
C ALA A 407 18.71 -11.30 -8.44
N PHE A 408 18.21 -10.09 -8.66
CA PHE A 408 18.28 -9.42 -9.95
C PHE A 408 19.65 -8.74 -10.06
N ALA A 409 20.49 -9.19 -10.98
CA ALA A 409 21.81 -8.63 -11.20
C ALA A 409 21.83 -7.72 -12.44
N GLU A 410 22.46 -6.55 -12.34
CA GLU A 410 22.54 -5.57 -13.41
C GLU A 410 23.94 -4.97 -13.56
N LEU A 411 24.42 -4.86 -14.80
CA LEU A 411 25.64 -4.16 -15.18
C LEU A 411 25.27 -2.84 -15.82
N VAL A 412 25.86 -1.75 -15.34
CA VAL A 412 25.49 -0.40 -15.74
C VAL A 412 26.68 0.44 -16.19
N GLU A 413 26.41 1.39 -17.09
CA GLU A 413 27.34 2.43 -17.51
C GLU A 413 26.87 3.82 -17.09
N HIS A 414 27.84 4.72 -16.85
CA HIS A 414 27.56 6.09 -16.45
C HIS A 414 27.18 6.97 -17.65
N MET A 415 26.06 7.67 -17.53
CA MET A 415 25.49 8.58 -18.52
C MET A 415 25.56 10.04 -18.00
N PRO A 416 26.75 10.68 -18.02
CA PRO A 416 26.96 11.98 -17.36
C PRO A 416 26.10 13.11 -17.92
N GLN A 417 25.74 13.04 -19.21
CA GLN A 417 24.98 14.09 -19.91
C GLN A 417 23.50 14.09 -19.57
N VAL A 418 22.96 12.97 -19.07
CA VAL A 418 21.55 12.87 -18.71
C VAL A 418 21.30 13.72 -17.46
N LYS A 419 20.33 14.64 -17.52
CA LYS A 419 20.02 15.53 -16.39
C LYS A 419 19.24 14.83 -15.28
N ASP A 420 18.42 13.86 -15.66
CA ASP A 420 17.54 13.14 -14.74
C ASP A 420 18.35 12.15 -13.89
N PRO A 421 18.32 12.27 -12.54
CA PRO A 421 19.10 11.41 -11.67
C PRO A 421 18.75 9.93 -11.79
N ARG A 422 17.55 9.57 -12.25
CA ARG A 422 17.09 8.18 -12.43
C ARG A 422 17.74 7.47 -13.61
N TYR A 423 18.26 8.23 -14.56
CA TYR A 423 18.85 7.72 -15.81
C TYR A 423 20.30 8.16 -15.96
N LYS A 424 20.94 8.54 -14.83
CA LYS A 424 22.39 8.79 -14.77
C LYS A 424 23.22 7.54 -15.00
N PHE A 425 22.61 6.37 -14.85
CA PHE A 425 23.18 5.11 -15.28
C PHE A 425 22.17 4.40 -16.20
N ARG A 426 22.71 3.74 -17.21
CA ARG A 426 21.98 2.91 -18.16
C ARG A 426 22.34 1.46 -17.87
N VAL A 427 21.35 0.58 -17.80
CA VAL A 427 21.56 -0.85 -17.63
C VAL A 427 21.91 -1.47 -18.98
N ILE A 428 23.08 -2.09 -19.07
CA ILE A 428 23.62 -2.70 -20.28
C ILE A 428 23.24 -4.17 -20.33
N GLU A 429 23.37 -4.86 -19.19
CA GLU A 429 23.06 -6.28 -19.05
C GLU A 429 22.30 -6.51 -17.74
N CYS A 430 21.34 -7.44 -17.75
CA CYS A 430 20.69 -7.89 -16.53
C CYS A 430 20.29 -9.37 -16.60
N GLY A 431 20.12 -10.00 -15.44
CA GLY A 431 19.64 -11.38 -15.33
C GLY A 431 19.22 -11.74 -13.91
N VAL A 432 18.57 -12.89 -13.76
CA VAL A 432 18.11 -13.40 -12.46
C VAL A 432 18.93 -14.61 -12.06
N PHE A 433 19.40 -14.62 -10.81
CA PHE A 433 20.29 -15.67 -10.33
C PHE A 433 19.93 -16.08 -8.92
N ARG A 434 20.02 -17.39 -8.66
CA ARG A 434 19.84 -17.91 -7.29
C ARG A 434 21.03 -17.52 -6.41
N LEU A 435 20.73 -17.01 -5.21
CA LEU A 435 21.74 -16.50 -4.28
C LEU A 435 22.70 -17.59 -3.80
N ASP A 436 22.20 -18.79 -3.53
CA ASP A 436 22.98 -19.95 -3.07
C ASP A 436 23.94 -20.48 -4.15
N GLN A 437 23.52 -20.44 -5.41
CA GLN A 437 24.28 -20.98 -6.54
C GLN A 437 25.26 -19.95 -7.11
N ALA A 438 24.89 -18.68 -7.21
CA ALA A 438 25.71 -17.66 -7.87
C ALA A 438 26.69 -16.93 -6.94
N ALA A 439 26.69 -17.23 -5.63
CA ALA A 439 27.52 -16.54 -4.62
C ALA A 439 28.99 -16.32 -5.02
N ALA A 440 29.66 -17.39 -5.44
CA ALA A 440 31.08 -17.34 -5.81
C ALA A 440 31.35 -16.51 -7.08
N ASP A 441 30.41 -16.46 -8.02
CA ASP A 441 30.58 -15.70 -9.26
C ASP A 441 30.44 -14.21 -8.99
N PHE A 442 29.52 -13.86 -8.09
CA PHE A 442 29.38 -12.51 -7.60
C PHE A 442 30.62 -12.04 -6.83
N ASP A 443 31.18 -12.87 -5.96
CA ASP A 443 32.44 -12.57 -5.23
C ASP A 443 33.62 -12.40 -6.20
N THR A 444 33.69 -13.22 -7.25
CA THR A 444 34.73 -13.13 -8.30
C THR A 444 34.58 -11.83 -9.08
N ARG A 445 33.36 -11.52 -9.54
CA ARG A 445 33.07 -10.29 -10.29
C ARG A 445 33.33 -9.03 -9.46
N LEU A 446 33.03 -9.08 -8.17
CA LEU A 446 33.35 -8.03 -7.20
C LEU A 446 34.87 -7.78 -7.13
N SER A 447 35.64 -8.86 -7.03
CA SER A 447 37.11 -8.81 -6.96
C SER A 447 37.75 -8.21 -8.23
N GLU A 448 37.21 -8.52 -9.41
CA GLU A 448 37.68 -7.98 -10.69
C GLU A 448 37.45 -6.47 -10.82
N LEU A 449 36.35 -5.95 -10.27
CA LEU A 449 35.92 -4.55 -10.46
C LEU A 449 36.48 -3.59 -9.39
N GLU A 450 36.77 -4.06 -8.18
CA GLU A 450 37.06 -3.18 -7.03
C GLU A 450 38.52 -3.15 -6.58
N GLY A 451 39.42 -3.94 -7.19
CA GLY A 451 40.86 -3.83 -6.95
C GLY A 451 41.22 -3.80 -5.47
N ASN A 452 40.88 -4.87 -4.74
CA ASN A 452 41.18 -5.10 -3.32
C ASN A 452 40.76 -3.98 -2.34
N THR A 453 39.50 -4.00 -1.88
CA THR A 453 39.17 -3.66 -0.49
C THR A 453 37.85 -4.32 -0.04
N GLN A 454 37.90 -4.94 1.15
CA GLN A 454 36.82 -5.56 1.95
C GLN A 454 35.72 -6.36 1.21
N SER A 455 35.91 -7.69 1.14
CA SER A 455 34.86 -8.64 0.75
C SER A 455 33.71 -8.61 1.76
N PHE A 456 32.50 -8.27 1.33
CA PHE A 456 31.29 -8.54 2.09
C PHE A 456 30.75 -9.92 1.69
N SER A 457 30.62 -10.82 2.67
CA SER A 457 30.13 -12.18 2.42
C SER A 457 28.64 -12.15 2.09
N MET A 458 28.27 -12.65 0.91
CA MET A 458 26.86 -12.75 0.48
C MET A 458 25.99 -13.61 1.40
N ARG A 459 26.58 -14.57 2.12
CA ARG A 459 25.85 -15.42 3.07
C ARG A 459 25.36 -14.65 4.30
N ASP A 460 26.11 -13.65 4.75
CA ASP A 460 25.70 -12.83 5.90
C ASP A 460 24.56 -11.88 5.52
N MET A 461 24.49 -11.48 4.24
CA MET A 461 23.41 -10.66 3.71
C MET A 461 22.07 -11.38 3.54
N VAL A 462 22.08 -12.69 3.20
CA VAL A 462 20.83 -13.49 3.16
C VAL A 462 20.18 -13.50 4.55
N LYS A 463 20.97 -13.71 5.61
CA LYS A 463 20.49 -13.68 7.01
C LYS A 463 19.93 -12.32 7.43
N ASP A 464 20.55 -11.23 6.96
CA ASP A 464 20.08 -9.87 7.20
C ASP A 464 18.79 -9.53 6.42
N LEU A 465 18.52 -10.23 5.32
CA LEU A 465 17.28 -10.08 4.54
C LEU A 465 16.11 -10.73 5.27
N ASP A 466 16.28 -11.96 5.76
CA ASP A 466 15.27 -12.68 6.55
C ASP A 466 14.89 -11.85 7.80
N SER A 467 15.91 -11.32 8.48
CA SER A 467 15.71 -10.46 9.66
C SER A 467 14.99 -9.13 9.33
N LEU A 468 15.03 -8.65 8.08
CA LEU A 468 14.32 -7.43 7.66
C LEU A 468 12.85 -7.72 7.38
N VAL A 469 12.55 -8.83 6.69
CA VAL A 469 11.18 -9.29 6.39
C VAL A 469 10.38 -9.50 7.69
N GLU A 470 11.02 -10.09 8.71
CA GLU A 470 10.41 -10.30 10.03
C GLU A 470 10.01 -9.00 10.77
N ARG A 471 10.55 -7.84 10.37
CA ARG A 471 10.34 -6.56 11.08
C ARG A 471 9.44 -5.57 10.35
N MET A 472 9.05 -5.84 9.10
CA MET A 472 8.13 -4.96 8.39
C MET A 472 6.70 -5.18 8.92
N PRO A 473 6.03 -4.14 9.46
CA PRO A 473 4.67 -4.27 9.96
C PRO A 473 3.73 -4.70 8.82
N GLY A 474 2.87 -5.70 9.08
CA GLY A 474 1.75 -6.03 8.19
C GLY A 474 1.93 -7.23 7.24
N GLY A 475 3.11 -7.85 7.13
CA GLY A 475 3.29 -9.15 6.43
C GLY A 475 3.06 -9.18 4.90
N ASP A 476 2.38 -8.19 4.32
CA ASP A 476 1.96 -8.15 2.90
C ASP A 476 2.99 -7.52 1.97
N VAL A 477 4.26 -7.87 2.16
CA VAL A 477 5.39 -7.24 1.47
C VAL A 477 6.36 -8.29 0.96
N VAL A 478 6.61 -8.25 -0.35
CA VAL A 478 7.55 -9.16 -1.01
C VAL A 478 8.90 -8.45 -1.15
N PRO A 479 9.97 -8.95 -0.50
CA PRO A 479 11.30 -8.39 -0.65
C PRO A 479 11.89 -8.70 -2.02
N MET A 480 12.81 -7.89 -2.50
CA MET A 480 13.56 -8.10 -3.73
C MET A 480 15.01 -7.68 -3.54
N VAL A 481 15.93 -8.51 -4.01
CA VAL A 481 17.38 -8.24 -3.96
C VAL A 481 17.89 -7.79 -5.32
N ILE A 482 18.61 -6.67 -5.35
CA ILE A 482 19.20 -6.08 -6.55
C ILE A 482 20.73 -6.02 -6.36
N LEU A 483 21.48 -6.58 -7.30
CA LEU A 483 22.94 -6.52 -7.35
C LEU A 483 23.35 -5.64 -8.52
N ARG A 484 24.13 -4.60 -8.27
CA ARG A 484 24.50 -3.61 -9.27
C ARG A 484 26.00 -3.56 -9.46
N TYR A 485 26.44 -3.61 -10.71
CA TYR A 485 27.83 -3.49 -11.12
C TYR A 485 27.98 -2.23 -11.96
N ALA A 486 28.88 -1.33 -11.59
CA ALA A 486 29.10 -0.10 -12.34
C ALA A 486 30.58 0.09 -12.67
N VAL A 487 30.84 0.25 -13.97
CA VAL A 487 32.20 0.45 -14.49
C VAL A 487 32.79 1.75 -13.94
N GLY A 488 33.82 1.61 -13.10
CA GLY A 488 34.51 2.72 -12.44
C GLY A 488 33.81 3.27 -11.19
N CYS A 489 32.74 2.64 -10.71
CA CYS A 489 32.07 2.98 -9.44
C CYS A 489 32.14 1.85 -8.40
N GLY A 490 32.37 0.61 -8.85
CA GLY A 490 32.31 -0.58 -8.01
C GLY A 490 30.92 -1.20 -8.03
N THR A 491 30.55 -1.83 -6.93
CA THR A 491 29.30 -2.58 -6.79
C THR A 491 28.37 -1.97 -5.76
N SER A 492 27.10 -2.34 -5.83
CA SER A 492 26.17 -2.09 -4.74
C SER A 492 25.12 -3.19 -4.64
N ILE A 493 24.69 -3.43 -3.41
CA ILE A 493 23.62 -4.36 -3.12
C ILE A 493 22.48 -3.54 -2.54
N ASN A 494 21.32 -3.67 -3.16
CA ASN A 494 20.16 -2.88 -2.87
C ASN A 494 18.97 -3.78 -2.57
N ARG A 495 18.09 -3.27 -1.73
CA ARG A 495 16.86 -3.93 -1.34
C ARG A 495 15.71 -3.10 -1.89
N ALA A 496 14.74 -3.78 -2.49
CA ALA A 496 13.47 -3.20 -2.87
C ALA A 496 12.36 -4.06 -2.25
N THR A 497 11.17 -3.48 -2.13
CA THR A 497 9.99 -4.17 -1.60
C THR A 497 8.80 -3.81 -2.46
N ALA A 498 7.89 -4.75 -2.64
CA ALA A 498 6.60 -4.53 -3.29
C ALA A 498 5.49 -4.98 -2.36
N ASN A 499 4.35 -4.29 -2.37
CA ASN A 499 3.15 -4.77 -1.68
C ASN A 499 2.61 -6.02 -2.40
N GLN A 500 2.11 -7.01 -1.65
CA GLN A 500 1.57 -8.26 -2.18
C GLN A 500 0.40 -8.03 -3.17
N LYS A 501 -0.46 -7.04 -2.90
CA LYS A 501 -1.54 -6.62 -3.82
C LYS A 501 -1.00 -6.19 -5.17
N LEU A 502 0.06 -5.36 -5.20
CA LEU A 502 0.71 -4.95 -6.45
C LEU A 502 1.27 -6.17 -7.19
N VAL A 503 1.91 -7.11 -6.49
CA VAL A 503 2.43 -8.34 -7.10
C VAL A 503 1.31 -9.18 -7.73
N ASN A 504 0.14 -9.24 -7.09
CA ASN A 504 -1.00 -10.01 -7.57
C ASN A 504 -1.71 -9.32 -8.75
N GLU A 505 -1.92 -8.00 -8.67
CA GLU A 505 -2.69 -7.23 -9.65
C GLU A 505 -1.90 -6.91 -10.92
N LEU A 506 -0.57 -6.77 -10.84
CA LEU A 506 0.25 -6.38 -11.98
C LEU A 506 0.11 -7.41 -13.14
N PRO A 507 -0.41 -7.00 -14.32
CA PRO A 507 -0.49 -7.88 -15.48
C PRO A 507 0.92 -8.28 -15.94
N TYR A 508 1.11 -9.54 -16.32
CA TYR A 508 2.41 -10.02 -16.79
C TYR A 508 2.81 -9.33 -18.10
N ASP A 509 3.95 -8.63 -18.10
CA ASP A 509 4.57 -8.06 -19.29
C ASP A 509 5.76 -8.95 -19.72
N PRO A 510 5.67 -9.70 -20.84
CA PRO A 510 6.79 -10.50 -21.34
C PRO A 510 7.98 -9.66 -21.82
N ASP A 511 7.75 -8.38 -22.14
CA ASP A 511 8.75 -7.44 -22.64
C ASP A 511 9.24 -6.49 -21.53
N TRP A 512 9.11 -6.89 -20.26
CA TRP A 512 9.44 -6.07 -19.07
C TRP A 512 10.82 -5.43 -19.10
N ARG A 513 11.79 -5.99 -19.84
CA ARG A 513 13.14 -5.42 -20.00
C ARG A 513 13.12 -4.00 -20.57
N ARG A 514 12.11 -3.65 -21.39
CA ARG A 514 11.94 -2.28 -21.91
C ARG A 514 11.65 -1.24 -20.82
N LEU A 515 11.20 -1.67 -19.64
CA LEU A 515 10.85 -0.80 -18.52
C LEU A 515 12.07 -0.29 -17.74
N ILE A 516 13.25 -0.88 -17.94
CA ILE A 516 14.45 -0.62 -17.13
C ILE A 516 15.12 0.70 -17.49
N ASN A 517 15.36 0.92 -18.78
CA ASN A 517 16.08 2.08 -19.29
C ASN A 517 15.12 3.23 -19.64
N GLN A 518 15.68 4.42 -19.89
CA GLN A 518 14.88 5.59 -20.27
C GLN A 518 14.20 5.44 -21.63
N ASP A 519 14.88 4.79 -22.57
CA ASP A 519 14.38 4.52 -23.91
C ASP A 519 13.91 3.06 -23.96
N GLU A 520 12.62 2.87 -24.22
CA GLU A 520 12.02 1.53 -24.34
C GLU A 520 12.60 0.72 -25.50
N ASN A 521 13.21 1.39 -26.49
CA ASN A 521 13.87 0.75 -27.63
C ASN A 521 15.30 0.29 -27.30
N ASP A 522 15.73 0.46 -26.06
CA ASP A 522 17.07 0.14 -25.59
C ASP A 522 17.04 -0.79 -24.36
N PRO A 523 16.44 -1.99 -24.48
CA PRO A 523 16.37 -2.94 -23.38
C PRO A 523 17.77 -3.53 -23.06
N PRO A 524 18.06 -3.83 -21.79
CA PRO A 524 19.30 -4.48 -21.39
C PRO A 524 19.41 -5.89 -21.98
N LYS A 525 20.63 -6.30 -22.30
CA LYS A 525 20.94 -7.64 -22.79
C LYS A 525 20.93 -8.67 -21.65
N PRO A 526 20.79 -9.97 -21.93
CA PRO A 526 20.97 -11.01 -20.92
C PRO A 526 22.38 -10.96 -20.32
N MET A 527 22.48 -10.99 -19.00
CA MET A 527 23.75 -11.08 -18.28
C MET A 527 24.26 -12.53 -18.27
N ASN A 528 25.55 -12.72 -18.54
CA ASN A 528 26.21 -14.02 -18.46
C ASN A 528 27.42 -13.95 -17.52
N PHE A 529 27.48 -14.87 -16.56
CA PHE A 529 28.70 -15.05 -15.73
C PHE A 529 29.74 -15.89 -16.46
N LEU A 530 31.03 -15.64 -16.17
CA LEU A 530 32.16 -16.42 -16.71
C LEU A 530 32.08 -17.91 -16.36
N SER A 531 31.39 -18.24 -15.26
CA SER A 531 31.09 -19.61 -14.82
C SER A 531 30.08 -20.35 -15.71
N GLY A 532 29.42 -19.64 -16.63
CA GLY A 532 28.37 -20.20 -17.49
C GLY A 532 27.07 -20.52 -16.74
N LYS A 533 26.86 -20.00 -15.53
CA LYS A 533 25.60 -20.23 -14.79
C LYS A 533 24.42 -19.63 -15.55
N PRO A 534 23.33 -20.41 -15.72
CA PRO A 534 22.19 -19.95 -16.49
C PRO A 534 21.43 -18.86 -15.73
N ASP A 535 20.92 -17.90 -16.49
CA ASP A 535 19.85 -17.00 -16.01
C ASP A 535 18.65 -17.87 -15.61
N THR A 536 18.21 -17.73 -14.37
CA THR A 536 17.12 -18.52 -13.80
C THR A 536 15.77 -17.82 -13.88
N GLU A 537 15.62 -16.71 -14.63
CA GLU A 537 14.34 -16.01 -14.85
C GLU A 537 13.17 -16.97 -15.05
N PHE A 538 13.33 -17.94 -15.97
CA PHE A 538 12.32 -18.93 -16.32
C PHE A 538 12.56 -20.34 -15.73
N SER A 539 13.52 -20.49 -14.81
CA SER A 539 13.82 -21.76 -14.16
C SER A 539 13.08 -21.86 -12.83
N PHE A 540 12.06 -22.72 -12.79
CA PHE A 540 11.23 -22.94 -11.61
C PHE A 540 11.52 -24.34 -11.06
N GLU A 541 11.91 -24.43 -9.78
CA GLU A 541 11.96 -25.70 -9.07
C GLU A 541 10.52 -26.10 -8.70
N PHE A 542 10.14 -27.33 -9.03
CA PHE A 542 8.83 -27.90 -8.69
C PHE A 542 8.82 -28.50 -7.28
#